data_AF-A0A0E0BPJ2-F1
#
_entry.id   AF-A0A0E0BPJ2-F1
#
_cell.length_a   1.000
_cell.length_b   1.000
_cell.length_c   1.000
_cell.angle_alpha   90.00
_cell.angle_beta   90.00
_cell.angle_gamma   90.00
#
_symmetry.space_group_name_H-M   'P 1'
#
loop_
_entity.id
_entity.type
_entity.pdbx_description
1 polymer ?
#
loop_
_entity_poly.entity_id
_entity_poly.type
_entity_poly.pdbx_seq_one_letter_code
_entity_poly.pdbx_strand_id
1 'polypeptide(L)'
;MNLDHNSTLSWKEYIVPPKMNYWEDNLGEYVLLEGFNHRPWVWNLLSWLTLCLVEPRRQGQKRGRTKHLTREVSGAVLLSFKSSSGRLTNGISTLRRHGLSSRLGWACTFPNLTDQILVWHVVTTRCDWASGRGRSRRDDDHQNRLVARRLSNYCAYLVAFVPEMLPDPSYIAQQIFDTTVQQARDHFDGCRTTSSVLARLQEIQDKERCGAASERQASSTIIEKAALLGGQLRMAMDNEERLWQVLAEFWAEFILFLAPSDNVDIHVEMLGAGGEYMTHLWALVYNAGILTRPDGGASV
;
A
#
# COMPACT_ATOMS: atom_id res chain seq x y z
N MET A 1 9.12 71.33 -0.70
CA MET A 1 10.22 70.67 0.02
C MET A 1 9.58 69.81 1.10
N ASN A 2 9.08 68.65 0.69
CA ASN A 2 9.75 67.35 0.70
C ASN A 2 9.55 66.65 2.04
N LEU A 3 8.45 65.90 2.03
CA LEU A 3 8.15 64.63 2.69
C LEU A 3 9.37 63.89 3.22
N ASP A 4 9.22 63.27 4.39
CA ASP A 4 9.53 61.84 4.54
C ASP A 4 8.77 61.25 5.74
N HIS A 5 7.59 60.70 5.43
CA HIS A 5 7.01 59.59 6.17
C HIS A 5 7.76 58.33 5.75
N ASN A 6 8.63 57.79 6.61
CA ASN A 6 9.05 56.40 6.54
C ASN A 6 9.72 55.97 7.84
N SER A 7 8.91 55.69 8.87
CA SER A 7 9.30 54.78 9.94
C SER A 7 8.78 53.39 9.58
N THR A 8 9.36 52.80 8.53
CA THR A 8 9.10 51.42 8.12
C THR A 8 9.81 50.47 9.08
N LEU A 9 8.97 49.70 9.76
CA LEU A 9 9.22 48.51 10.59
C LEU A 9 10.45 47.70 10.13
N SER A 10 11.63 47.97 10.72
CA SER A 10 12.90 47.31 10.38
C SER A 10 13.05 45.89 10.95
N TRP A 11 11.99 45.30 11.49
CA TRP A 11 11.99 43.95 12.08
C TRP A 11 11.36 42.89 11.16
N LYS A 12 10.87 43.27 9.97
CA LYS A 12 10.29 42.33 9.01
C LYS A 12 11.28 41.67 8.06
N GLU A 13 12.55 42.08 8.07
CA GLU A 13 13.60 41.40 7.34
C GLU A 13 14.47 40.60 8.32
N TYR A 14 14.71 39.33 7.99
CA TYR A 14 15.56 38.36 8.70
C TYR A 14 14.93 37.62 9.88
N ILE A 15 13.75 37.05 9.68
CA ILE A 15 13.52 35.68 10.15
C ILE A 15 13.42 34.82 8.90
N VAL A 16 14.57 34.36 8.38
CA VAL A 16 14.55 33.18 7.53
C VAL A 16 14.04 32.08 8.46
N PRO A 17 12.83 31.52 8.25
CA PRO A 17 12.40 30.40 9.05
C PRO A 17 13.51 29.35 8.96
N PRO A 18 13.88 28.69 10.07
CA PRO A 18 14.86 27.61 10.02
C PRO A 18 14.48 26.66 8.88
N LYS A 19 15.46 26.04 8.20
CA LYS A 19 15.17 24.98 7.24
C LYS A 19 14.39 23.88 7.99
N MET A 20 13.08 23.99 7.96
CA MET A 20 12.17 23.00 8.49
C MET A 20 12.14 21.93 7.42
N ASN A 21 12.84 20.82 7.68
CA ASN A 21 12.62 19.60 6.93
C ASN A 21 11.23 19.10 7.35
N TYR A 22 10.19 19.69 6.76
CA TYR A 22 8.79 19.38 7.05
C TYR A 22 8.42 17.94 6.71
N TRP A 23 9.25 17.23 5.94
CA TRP A 23 9.14 15.79 5.72
C TRP A 23 10.51 15.15 5.56
N GLU A 24 10.68 13.96 6.14
CA GLU A 24 11.97 13.24 6.18
C GLU A 24 12.22 12.37 4.94
N ASP A 25 11.48 12.58 3.84
CA ASP A 25 11.52 11.75 2.64
C ASP A 25 11.39 10.25 2.96
N ASN A 26 10.54 9.90 3.94
CA ASN A 26 10.45 8.55 4.50
C ASN A 26 9.10 7.88 4.20
N LEU A 27 9.14 6.57 3.96
CA LEU A 27 7.98 5.69 3.85
C LEU A 27 7.87 4.79 5.07
N GLY A 28 6.65 4.69 5.62
CA GLY A 28 6.29 3.59 6.51
C GLY A 28 6.41 2.24 5.80
N GLU A 29 6.76 1.20 6.54
CA GLU A 29 6.83 -0.16 6.01
C GLU A 29 6.16 -1.17 6.92
N TYR A 30 5.36 -2.03 6.28
CA TYR A 30 4.75 -3.18 6.91
C TYR A 30 4.71 -4.37 5.93
N VAL A 31 4.95 -5.57 6.45
CA VAL A 31 4.83 -6.83 5.70
C VAL A 31 3.96 -7.78 6.50
N LEU A 32 2.72 -8.01 6.04
CA LEU A 32 1.73 -8.82 6.76
C LEU A 32 2.25 -10.22 7.07
N LEU A 33 2.87 -10.89 6.10
CA LEU A 33 3.37 -12.26 6.27
C LEU A 33 4.59 -12.37 7.22
N GLU A 34 5.24 -11.24 7.56
CA GLU A 34 6.27 -11.20 8.62
C GLU A 34 5.69 -10.74 9.97
N GLY A 35 4.55 -10.03 9.93
CA GLY A 35 3.92 -9.39 11.08
C GLY A 35 2.84 -10.23 11.76
N PHE A 36 2.13 -11.11 11.05
CA PHE A 36 0.87 -11.72 11.53
C PHE A 36 0.97 -12.45 12.89
N ASN A 37 2.10 -13.10 13.17
CA ASN A 37 2.34 -13.79 14.45
C ASN A 37 2.80 -12.86 15.59
N HIS A 38 3.06 -11.59 15.32
CA HIS A 38 3.47 -10.62 16.33
C HIS A 38 2.33 -10.35 17.33
N ARG A 39 2.66 -10.41 18.61
CA ARG A 39 1.78 -10.05 19.72
C ARG A 39 2.38 -8.85 20.45
N PRO A 40 1.75 -7.66 20.43
CA PRO A 40 2.34 -6.44 20.98
C PRO A 40 2.11 -6.32 22.49
N TRP A 41 2.40 -7.38 23.27
CA TRP A 41 2.09 -7.44 24.71
C TRP A 41 2.73 -6.28 25.50
N VAL A 42 4.00 -5.95 25.20
CA VAL A 42 4.70 -4.83 25.86
C VAL A 42 4.01 -3.49 25.61
N TRP A 43 3.56 -3.23 24.37
CA TRP A 43 2.85 -2.00 24.04
C TRP A 43 1.48 -1.93 24.67
N ASN A 44 0.76 -3.05 24.73
CA ASN A 44 -0.55 -3.10 25.36
C ASN A 44 -0.45 -2.97 26.88
N LEU A 45 0.63 -3.46 27.48
CA LEU A 45 0.96 -3.22 28.88
C LEU A 45 1.29 -1.74 29.13
N LEU A 46 2.09 -1.10 28.27
CA LEU A 46 2.40 0.33 28.36
C LEU A 46 1.14 1.20 28.20
N SER A 47 0.27 0.87 27.24
CA SER A 47 -1.02 1.52 27.06
C SER A 47 -1.83 1.46 28.35
N TRP A 48 -1.96 0.27 28.94
CA TRP A 48 -2.66 0.09 30.22
C TRP A 48 -2.01 0.88 31.37
N LEU A 49 -0.69 0.79 31.54
CA LEU A 49 0.06 1.49 32.59
C LEU A 49 -0.06 3.02 32.47
N THR A 50 -0.21 3.52 31.25
CA THR A 50 -0.34 4.94 30.97
C THR A 50 -1.80 5.40 30.88
N LEU A 51 -2.77 4.58 31.32
CA LEU A 51 -4.20 4.88 31.24
C LEU A 51 -4.65 5.24 29.81
N CYS A 52 -4.13 4.53 28.82
CA CYS A 52 -4.36 4.72 27.40
C CYS A 52 -3.83 6.04 26.81
N LEU A 53 -2.89 6.73 27.47
CA LEU A 53 -2.15 7.83 26.83
C LEU A 53 -1.35 7.33 25.62
N VAL A 54 -0.85 6.09 25.67
CA VAL A 54 -0.33 5.39 24.50
C VAL A 54 -1.43 4.48 23.98
N GLU A 55 -1.79 4.59 22.70
CA GLU A 55 -2.81 3.72 22.12
C GLU A 55 -2.36 2.26 22.09
N PRO A 56 -3.27 1.31 22.41
CA PRO A 56 -2.97 -0.11 22.33
C PRO A 56 -2.74 -0.53 20.88
N ARG A 57 -1.89 -1.53 20.68
CA ARG A 57 -1.63 -2.08 19.35
C ARG A 57 -2.47 -3.31 19.08
N ARG A 58 -2.98 -3.38 17.85
CA ARG A 58 -3.68 -4.53 17.29
C ARG A 58 -2.73 -5.70 17.09
N GLN A 59 -3.29 -6.90 17.06
CA GLN A 59 -2.53 -8.11 16.77
C GLN A 59 -1.88 -7.99 15.38
N GLY A 60 -0.66 -8.49 15.24
CA GLY A 60 0.06 -8.42 13.96
C GLY A 60 0.70 -7.07 13.63
N GLN A 61 0.42 -5.99 14.38
CA GLN A 61 1.06 -4.67 14.19
C GLN A 61 2.52 -4.65 14.66
N LYS A 62 3.40 -5.17 13.81
CA LYS A 62 4.85 -5.06 13.96
C LYS A 62 5.36 -3.88 13.13
N ARG A 63 5.49 -2.69 13.73
CA ARG A 63 5.97 -1.49 13.02
C ARG A 63 7.40 -1.74 12.54
N GLY A 64 7.61 -1.66 11.23
CA GLY A 64 8.95 -1.68 10.62
C GLY A 64 9.70 -0.36 10.88
N ARG A 65 10.97 -0.32 10.49
CA ARG A 65 11.67 0.97 10.36
C ARG A 65 11.11 1.71 9.15
N THR A 66 10.91 3.01 9.28
CA THR A 66 10.71 3.85 8.09
C THR A 66 11.92 3.72 7.19
N LYS A 67 11.71 3.85 5.89
CA LYS A 67 12.79 3.81 4.91
C LYS A 67 12.68 4.98 3.96
N HIS A 68 13.83 5.53 3.59
CA HIS A 68 13.91 6.62 2.64
C HIS A 68 13.20 6.29 1.32
N LEU A 69 12.39 7.22 0.83
CA LEU A 69 11.73 7.19 -0.46
C LEU A 69 12.79 7.37 -1.55
N THR A 70 12.98 6.35 -2.37
CA THR A 70 14.01 6.40 -3.41
C THR A 70 13.48 7.08 -4.68
N ARG A 71 14.38 7.61 -5.51
CA ARG A 71 14.02 8.28 -6.77
C ARG A 71 13.28 7.36 -7.73
N GLU A 72 13.56 6.06 -7.69
CA GLU A 72 12.90 5.05 -8.51
C GLU A 72 11.42 4.93 -8.14
N VAL A 73 11.09 4.96 -6.83
CA VAL A 73 9.71 4.90 -6.35
C VAL A 73 8.94 6.15 -6.76
N SER A 74 9.49 7.34 -6.46
CA SER A 74 8.86 8.60 -6.88
C SER A 74 8.73 8.71 -8.39
N GLY A 75 9.77 8.30 -9.13
CA GLY A 75 9.80 8.30 -10.59
C GLY A 75 8.72 7.42 -11.19
N ALA A 76 8.54 6.20 -10.68
CA ALA A 76 7.49 5.29 -11.14
C ALA A 76 6.09 5.86 -10.91
N VAL A 77 5.85 6.48 -9.74
CA VAL A 77 4.57 7.12 -9.43
C VAL A 77 4.32 8.32 -10.35
N LEU A 78 5.31 9.18 -10.57
CA LEU A 78 5.17 10.33 -11.48
C LEU A 78 4.97 9.91 -12.95
N LEU A 79 5.64 8.84 -13.40
CA LEU A 79 5.44 8.28 -14.74
C LEU A 79 4.03 7.71 -14.88
N SER A 80 3.54 6.98 -13.88
CA SER A 80 2.17 6.48 -13.83
C SER A 80 1.17 7.64 -13.90
N PHE A 81 1.37 8.67 -13.08
CA PHE A 81 0.56 9.88 -13.06
C PHE A 81 0.51 10.57 -14.43
N LYS A 82 1.66 10.82 -15.07
CA LYS A 82 1.74 11.41 -16.41
C LYS A 82 1.02 10.55 -17.45
N SER A 83 1.16 9.23 -17.37
CA SER A 83 0.52 8.30 -18.32
C SER A 83 -1.00 8.20 -18.15
N SER A 84 -1.51 8.54 -16.96
CA SER A 84 -2.95 8.46 -16.64
C SER A 84 -3.78 9.55 -17.32
N SER A 85 -3.15 10.67 -17.71
CA SER A 85 -3.84 11.85 -18.25
C SER A 85 -5.04 12.28 -17.39
N GLY A 86 -4.90 12.19 -16.06
CA GLY A 86 -5.94 12.54 -15.08
C GLY A 86 -7.00 11.45 -14.84
N ARG A 87 -6.94 10.31 -15.55
CA ARG A 87 -7.88 9.19 -15.37
C ARG A 87 -7.24 8.10 -14.51
N LEU A 88 -7.42 8.21 -13.21
CA LEU A 88 -6.91 7.23 -12.25
C LEU A 88 -7.79 5.97 -12.24
N THR A 89 -7.18 4.80 -12.21
CA THR A 89 -7.85 3.51 -12.04
C THR A 89 -7.15 2.69 -10.96
N ASN A 90 -7.83 1.71 -10.37
CA ASN A 90 -7.29 0.89 -9.29
C ASN A 90 -6.45 -0.31 -9.80
N GLY A 91 -5.61 -0.09 -10.81
CA GLY A 91 -4.78 -1.12 -11.44
C GLY A 91 -5.36 -1.73 -12.72
N ILE A 92 -6.61 -1.42 -13.07
CA ILE A 92 -7.27 -1.93 -14.29
C ILE A 92 -6.52 -1.51 -15.55
N SER A 93 -5.98 -0.29 -15.60
CA SER A 93 -5.27 0.21 -16.78
C SER A 93 -3.96 -0.55 -16.99
N THR A 94 -3.21 -0.83 -15.91
CA THR A 94 -2.04 -1.70 -15.94
C THR A 94 -2.41 -3.10 -16.41
N LEU A 95 -3.42 -3.73 -15.82
CA LEU A 95 -3.84 -5.08 -16.23
C LEU A 95 -4.23 -5.13 -17.71
N ARG A 96 -4.91 -4.09 -18.22
CA ARG A 96 -5.28 -3.99 -19.64
C ARG A 96 -4.05 -3.86 -20.54
N ARG A 97 -3.10 -2.99 -20.19
CA ARG A 97 -1.86 -2.77 -20.96
C ARG A 97 -1.04 -4.05 -21.10
N HIS A 98 -1.06 -4.90 -20.07
CA HIS A 98 -0.33 -6.16 -20.05
C HIS A 98 -1.13 -7.37 -20.55
N GLY A 99 -2.37 -7.17 -21.02
CA GLY A 99 -3.23 -8.24 -21.54
C GLY A 99 -3.76 -9.21 -20.46
N LEU A 100 -3.87 -8.76 -19.22
CA LEU A 100 -4.21 -9.57 -18.04
C LEU A 100 -5.65 -9.38 -17.55
N SER A 101 -6.42 -8.45 -18.13
CA SER A 101 -7.77 -8.11 -17.65
C SER A 101 -8.71 -9.31 -17.55
N SER A 102 -8.70 -10.22 -18.53
CA SER A 102 -9.60 -11.39 -18.53
C SER A 102 -9.30 -12.39 -17.41
N ARG A 103 -8.06 -12.44 -16.94
CA ARG A 103 -7.61 -13.40 -15.91
C ARG A 103 -7.59 -12.78 -14.52
N LEU A 104 -7.17 -11.52 -14.40
CA LEU A 104 -6.88 -10.86 -13.13
C LEU A 104 -7.82 -9.69 -12.81
N GLY A 105 -8.73 -9.31 -13.73
CA GLY A 105 -9.60 -8.14 -13.56
C GLY A 105 -10.49 -8.21 -12.31
N TRP A 106 -10.88 -9.41 -11.89
CA TRP A 106 -11.63 -9.64 -10.65
C TRP A 106 -10.89 -9.13 -9.39
N ALA A 107 -9.56 -9.09 -9.43
CA ALA A 107 -8.74 -8.59 -8.33
C ALA A 107 -8.65 -7.06 -8.28
N CYS A 108 -9.43 -6.36 -9.09
CA CYS A 108 -9.66 -4.91 -9.02
C CYS A 108 -11.13 -4.56 -8.71
N THR A 109 -11.97 -5.54 -8.35
CA THR A 109 -13.42 -5.32 -8.13
C THR A 109 -13.86 -5.76 -6.74
N PHE A 110 -13.00 -5.54 -5.74
CA PHE A 110 -13.33 -5.85 -4.35
C PHE A 110 -14.30 -4.81 -3.76
N PRO A 111 -15.14 -5.21 -2.78
CA PRO A 111 -16.05 -4.28 -2.11
C PRO A 111 -15.33 -3.14 -1.38
N ASN A 112 -14.19 -3.44 -0.74
CA ASN A 112 -13.36 -2.44 -0.06
C ASN A 112 -11.98 -2.39 -0.72
N LEU A 113 -11.40 -1.19 -0.79
CA LEU A 113 -10.04 -1.02 -1.34
C LEU A 113 -8.98 -1.61 -0.42
N THR A 114 -9.28 -1.73 0.88
CA THR A 114 -8.45 -2.42 1.87
C THR A 114 -8.30 -3.90 1.56
N ASP A 115 -9.37 -4.59 1.12
CA ASP A 115 -9.28 -5.97 0.64
C ASP A 115 -8.29 -6.06 -0.54
N GLN A 116 -8.42 -5.15 -1.49
CA GLN A 116 -7.54 -5.09 -2.66
C GLN A 116 -6.07 -4.87 -2.26
N ILE A 117 -5.79 -3.90 -1.37
CA ILE A 117 -4.45 -3.63 -0.86
C ILE A 117 -3.85 -4.91 -0.26
N LEU A 118 -4.57 -5.58 0.65
CA LEU A 118 -4.03 -6.74 1.36
C LEU A 118 -3.85 -7.95 0.45
N VAL A 119 -4.78 -8.22 -0.47
CA VAL A 119 -4.67 -9.30 -1.46
C VAL A 119 -3.42 -9.11 -2.34
N TRP A 120 -3.27 -7.94 -2.95
CA TRP A 120 -2.11 -7.65 -3.79
C TRP A 120 -0.81 -7.58 -2.99
N HIS A 121 -0.86 -7.16 -1.72
CA HIS A 121 0.32 -7.13 -0.85
C HIS A 121 0.84 -8.53 -0.53
N VAL A 122 -0.06 -9.46 -0.20
CA VAL A 122 0.31 -10.86 0.01
C VAL A 122 0.88 -11.48 -1.27
N VAL A 123 0.30 -11.18 -2.44
CA VAL A 123 0.84 -11.62 -3.74
C VAL A 123 2.24 -11.08 -3.98
N THR A 124 2.45 -9.78 -3.76
CA THR A 124 3.76 -9.13 -3.95
C THR A 124 4.82 -9.74 -3.03
N THR A 125 4.47 -9.95 -1.75
CA THR A 125 5.34 -10.59 -0.77
C THR A 125 5.66 -12.05 -1.14
N ARG A 126 4.66 -12.80 -1.61
CA ARG A 126 4.84 -14.18 -2.08
C ARG A 126 5.82 -14.25 -3.26
N CYS A 127 5.69 -13.35 -4.23
CA CYS A 127 6.60 -13.25 -5.37
C CYS A 127 8.02 -12.91 -4.91
N ASP A 128 8.18 -11.95 -4.00
CA ASP A 128 9.49 -11.55 -3.46
C ASP A 128 10.23 -12.70 -2.78
N TRP A 129 9.51 -13.46 -1.95
CA TRP A 129 10.04 -14.63 -1.25
C TRP A 129 10.38 -15.79 -2.20
N ALA A 130 9.64 -15.95 -3.30
CA ALA A 130 9.92 -16.96 -4.31
C ALA A 130 11.17 -16.60 -5.15
N SER A 131 11.30 -15.33 -5.55
CA SER A 131 12.45 -14.82 -6.33
C SER A 131 13.75 -14.75 -5.54
N GLY A 132 13.71 -14.71 -4.19
CA GLY A 132 14.91 -14.82 -3.33
C GLY A 132 15.71 -16.12 -3.51
N ARG A 133 15.23 -17.06 -4.33
CA ARG A 133 15.90 -18.32 -4.69
C ARG A 133 16.68 -18.26 -6.00
N GLY A 134 16.57 -17.18 -6.79
CA GLY A 134 17.27 -16.99 -8.07
C GLY A 134 18.06 -15.69 -8.08
N ARG A 135 19.39 -15.75 -8.25
CA ARG A 135 20.23 -14.56 -8.44
C ARG A 135 20.10 -14.07 -9.89
N SER A 136 19.11 -13.23 -10.19
CA SER A 136 19.11 -12.42 -11.42
C SER A 136 20.06 -11.22 -11.25
N ARG A 137 20.74 -10.80 -12.33
CA ARG A 137 21.84 -9.81 -12.35
C ARG A 137 21.56 -8.62 -13.29
N ARG A 138 20.29 -8.22 -13.48
CA ARG A 138 19.91 -7.04 -14.27
C ARG A 138 19.42 -5.91 -13.37
N ASP A 139 19.90 -4.69 -13.65
CA ASP A 139 19.60 -3.52 -12.81
C ASP A 139 18.12 -3.10 -12.87
N ASP A 140 17.45 -3.20 -14.03
CA ASP A 140 16.03 -2.82 -14.18
C ASP A 140 15.08 -3.78 -13.44
N ASP A 141 15.39 -5.08 -13.41
CA ASP A 141 14.68 -6.10 -12.62
C ASP A 141 14.74 -5.76 -11.12
N HIS A 142 15.89 -5.23 -10.67
CA HIS A 142 16.05 -4.77 -9.29
C HIS A 142 15.21 -3.51 -9.00
N GLN A 143 15.07 -2.60 -9.97
CA GLN A 143 14.29 -1.37 -9.81
C GLN A 143 12.78 -1.66 -9.73
N ASN A 144 12.22 -2.42 -10.67
CA ASN A 144 10.80 -2.75 -10.65
C ASN A 144 10.42 -3.53 -9.39
N ARG A 145 11.26 -4.50 -9.00
CA ARG A 145 11.08 -5.22 -7.73
C ARG A 145 11.14 -4.28 -6.52
N LEU A 146 12.08 -3.34 -6.48
CA LEU A 146 12.17 -2.34 -5.43
C LEU A 146 10.89 -1.51 -5.35
N VAL A 147 10.45 -0.94 -6.47
CA VAL A 147 9.24 -0.10 -6.56
C VAL A 147 8.01 -0.85 -6.07
N ALA A 148 7.76 -2.04 -6.64
CA ALA A 148 6.62 -2.88 -6.27
C ALA A 148 6.60 -3.17 -4.77
N ARG A 149 7.74 -3.55 -4.19
CA ARG A 149 7.85 -3.84 -2.76
C ARG A 149 7.65 -2.61 -1.89
N ARG A 150 8.27 -1.47 -2.23
CA ARG A 150 8.16 -0.25 -1.40
C ARG A 150 6.73 0.26 -1.36
N LEU A 151 6.09 0.37 -2.52
CA LEU A 151 4.70 0.82 -2.60
C LEU A 151 3.75 -0.17 -1.93
N SER A 152 3.93 -1.48 -2.17
CA SER A 152 3.12 -2.51 -1.51
C SER A 152 3.24 -2.47 0.02
N ASN A 153 4.46 -2.39 0.55
CA ASN A 153 4.70 -2.33 1.98
C ASN A 153 4.18 -1.04 2.60
N TYR A 154 4.23 0.07 1.86
CA TYR A 154 3.68 1.34 2.30
C TYR A 154 2.14 1.31 2.35
N CYS A 155 1.48 0.79 1.32
CA CYS A 155 0.02 0.64 1.35
C CYS A 155 -0.44 -0.30 2.49
N ALA A 156 0.30 -1.39 2.73
CA ALA A 156 0.02 -2.27 3.87
C ALA A 156 0.31 -1.58 5.22
N TYR A 157 1.28 -0.67 5.28
CA TYR A 157 1.53 0.18 6.45
C TYR A 157 0.35 1.12 6.70
N LEU A 158 -0.21 1.75 5.66
CA LEU A 158 -1.39 2.60 5.81
C LEU A 158 -2.56 1.80 6.40
N VAL A 159 -2.85 0.61 5.87
CA VAL A 159 -3.89 -0.28 6.43
C VAL A 159 -3.64 -0.59 7.91
N ALA A 160 -2.39 -0.89 8.27
CA ALA A 160 -2.05 -1.34 9.62
C ALA A 160 -1.90 -0.21 10.63
N PHE A 161 -1.50 1.01 10.23
CA PHE A 161 -1.05 2.06 11.17
C PHE A 161 -1.66 3.43 10.93
N VAL A 162 -2.14 3.74 9.72
CA VAL A 162 -2.75 5.04 9.38
C VAL A 162 -4.00 4.83 8.51
N PRO A 163 -4.97 4.01 8.96
CA PRO A 163 -6.14 3.66 8.16
C PRO A 163 -7.02 4.86 7.82
N GLU A 164 -6.88 5.98 8.55
CA GLU A 164 -7.56 7.26 8.32
C GLU A 164 -7.15 7.92 6.99
N MET A 165 -6.00 7.54 6.43
CA MET A 165 -5.56 7.97 5.08
C MET A 165 -6.10 7.11 3.95
N LEU A 166 -6.81 6.03 4.26
CA LEU A 166 -7.40 5.18 3.23
C LEU A 166 -8.78 5.70 2.81
N PRO A 167 -9.19 5.39 1.57
CA PRO A 167 -10.53 5.71 1.10
C PRO A 167 -11.67 5.05 1.88
N ASP A 168 -11.44 3.83 2.39
CA ASP A 168 -12.45 3.12 3.16
C ASP A 168 -12.55 3.74 4.56
N PRO A 169 -13.72 3.68 5.22
CA PRO A 169 -13.84 4.12 6.61
C PRO A 169 -12.79 3.41 7.50
N SER A 170 -12.09 4.16 8.34
CA SER A 170 -10.95 3.63 9.12
C SER A 170 -11.32 2.40 9.96
N TYR A 171 -12.53 2.36 10.53
CA TYR A 171 -13.01 1.20 11.30
C TYR A 171 -13.19 -0.06 10.43
N ILE A 172 -13.59 0.09 9.17
CA ILE A 172 -13.68 -1.02 8.20
C ILE A 172 -12.28 -1.52 7.87
N ALA A 173 -11.35 -0.60 7.55
CA ALA A 173 -9.97 -0.97 7.25
C ALA A 173 -9.31 -1.72 8.42
N GLN A 174 -9.52 -1.25 9.65
CA GLN A 174 -9.05 -1.88 10.88
C GLN A 174 -9.66 -3.27 11.09
N GLN A 175 -10.98 -3.44 10.88
CA GLN A 175 -11.65 -4.74 10.99
C GLN A 175 -11.13 -5.73 9.95
N ILE A 176 -10.93 -5.29 8.70
CA ILE A 176 -10.38 -6.12 7.62
C ILE A 176 -8.94 -6.53 7.98
N PHE A 177 -8.13 -5.60 8.49
CA PHE A 177 -6.77 -5.91 8.95
C PHE A 177 -6.77 -6.99 10.03
N ASP A 178 -7.55 -6.83 11.10
CA ASP A 178 -7.62 -7.80 12.20
C ASP A 178 -8.08 -9.17 11.72
N THR A 179 -9.10 -9.20 10.85
CA THR A 179 -9.61 -10.42 10.23
C THR A 179 -8.53 -11.09 9.40
N THR A 180 -7.76 -10.33 8.62
CA THR A 180 -6.68 -10.85 7.77
C THR A 180 -5.54 -11.41 8.60
N VAL A 181 -5.16 -10.74 9.69
CA VAL A 181 -4.16 -11.25 10.65
C VAL A 181 -4.62 -12.58 11.23
N GLN A 182 -5.90 -12.70 11.61
CA GLN A 182 -6.45 -13.95 12.12
C GLN A 182 -6.46 -15.05 11.05
N GLN A 183 -6.92 -14.76 9.83
CA GLN A 183 -6.88 -15.69 8.69
C GLN A 183 -5.44 -16.18 8.42
N ALA A 184 -4.45 -15.29 8.47
CA ALA A 184 -3.05 -15.66 8.29
C ALA A 184 -2.55 -16.60 9.41
N ARG A 185 -2.95 -16.37 10.66
CA ARG A 185 -2.61 -17.27 11.79
C ARG A 185 -3.21 -18.66 11.59
N ASP A 186 -4.47 -18.72 11.17
CA ASP A 186 -5.18 -19.98 11.00
C ASP A 186 -4.62 -20.78 9.81
N HIS A 187 -4.41 -20.12 8.66
CA HIS A 187 -3.87 -20.78 7.46
C HIS A 187 -2.41 -21.20 7.61
N PHE A 188 -1.60 -20.42 8.34
CA PHE A 188 -0.16 -20.66 8.50
C PHE A 188 0.20 -21.22 9.88
N ASP A 189 -0.75 -21.80 10.61
CA ASP A 189 -0.43 -22.51 11.84
C ASP A 189 0.58 -23.63 11.56
N GLY A 190 1.50 -23.82 12.50
CA GLY A 190 2.64 -24.72 12.35
C GLY A 190 3.71 -24.30 11.34
N CYS A 191 3.49 -23.27 10.50
CA CYS A 191 4.55 -22.74 9.62
C CYS A 191 5.60 -22.00 10.46
N ARG A 192 6.88 -22.29 10.21
CA ARG A 192 8.02 -21.69 10.95
C ARG A 192 9.04 -21.03 10.03
N THR A 193 8.94 -21.25 8.74
CA THR A 193 9.86 -20.72 7.74
C THR A 193 9.10 -20.09 6.56
N THR A 194 9.74 -19.16 5.87
CA THR A 194 9.25 -18.61 4.60
C THR A 194 8.90 -19.72 3.61
N SER A 195 9.72 -20.77 3.52
CA SER A 195 9.48 -21.93 2.67
C SER A 195 8.19 -22.68 3.03
N SER A 196 7.91 -22.89 4.32
CA SER A 196 6.65 -23.53 4.75
C SER A 196 5.41 -22.68 4.44
N VAL A 197 5.51 -21.35 4.57
CA VAL A 197 4.41 -20.44 4.20
C VAL A 197 4.18 -20.47 2.69
N LEU A 198 5.25 -20.45 1.88
CA LEU A 198 5.14 -20.57 0.42
C LEU A 198 4.50 -21.89 -0.01
N ALA A 199 4.87 -23.01 0.62
CA ALA A 199 4.26 -24.31 0.36
C ALA A 199 2.78 -24.31 0.72
N ARG A 200 2.40 -23.75 1.87
CA ARG A 200 1.00 -23.64 2.28
C ARG A 200 0.17 -22.76 1.34
N LEU A 201 0.73 -21.63 0.90
CA LEU A 201 0.13 -20.77 -0.13
C LEU A 201 -0.04 -21.50 -1.47
N GLN A 202 0.84 -22.45 -1.81
CA GLN A 202 0.70 -23.29 -3.00
C GLN A 202 -0.43 -24.31 -2.83
N GLU A 203 -0.53 -24.98 -1.68
CA GLU A 203 -1.63 -25.90 -1.38
C GLU A 203 -3.00 -25.22 -1.43
N ILE A 204 -3.12 -24.01 -0.88
CA ILE A 204 -4.36 -23.21 -0.92
C ILE A 204 -4.70 -22.87 -2.37
N GLN A 205 -3.72 -22.40 -3.16
CA GLN A 205 -3.90 -22.11 -4.58
C GLN A 205 -4.46 -23.33 -5.35
N ASP A 206 -3.89 -24.51 -5.12
CA ASP A 206 -4.31 -25.73 -5.83
C ASP A 206 -5.72 -26.16 -5.42
N LYS A 207 -6.11 -25.97 -4.15
CA LYS A 207 -7.47 -26.20 -3.66
C LYS A 207 -8.49 -25.23 -4.27
N GLU A 208 -8.19 -23.92 -4.28
CA GLU A 208 -9.09 -22.90 -4.82
C GLU A 208 -9.32 -23.09 -6.33
N ARG A 209 -8.30 -23.57 -7.07
CA ARG A 209 -8.44 -23.89 -8.50
C ARG A 209 -9.38 -25.07 -8.77
N CYS A 210 -9.45 -26.03 -7.85
CA CYS A 210 -10.29 -27.23 -7.98
C CYS A 210 -11.70 -27.08 -7.37
N GLY A 211 -11.98 -25.98 -6.66
CA GLY A 211 -13.29 -25.71 -6.07
C GLY A 211 -14.34 -25.30 -7.11
N ALA A 212 -15.60 -25.72 -6.92
CA ALA A 212 -16.73 -25.27 -7.74
C ALA A 212 -16.89 -23.74 -7.63
N ALA A 213 -16.76 -23.05 -8.77
CA ALA A 213 -16.45 -21.62 -8.87
C ALA A 213 -17.53 -20.62 -8.40
N SER A 214 -18.77 -21.06 -8.10
CA SER A 214 -19.90 -20.13 -7.99
C SER A 214 -20.34 -19.79 -6.55
N GLU A 215 -20.09 -20.63 -5.55
CA GLU A 215 -20.54 -20.37 -4.16
C GLU A 215 -19.40 -19.98 -3.21
N ARG A 216 -18.14 -20.30 -3.54
CA ARG A 216 -16.98 -20.03 -2.66
C ARG A 216 -16.34 -18.67 -2.82
N GLN A 217 -16.45 -18.04 -4.00
CA GLN A 217 -15.77 -16.75 -4.27
C GLN A 217 -16.19 -15.62 -3.31
N ALA A 218 -17.45 -15.64 -2.85
CA ALA A 218 -17.98 -14.65 -1.90
C ALA A 218 -17.51 -14.91 -0.45
N SER A 219 -17.18 -16.15 -0.08
CA SER A 219 -16.76 -16.54 1.27
C SER A 219 -15.25 -16.75 1.42
N SER A 220 -14.47 -16.75 0.32
CA SER A 220 -13.02 -16.87 0.38
C SER A 220 -12.37 -15.74 1.18
N THR A 221 -11.46 -16.13 2.06
CA THR A 221 -10.59 -15.27 2.87
C THR A 221 -9.64 -14.45 2.00
N ILE A 222 -9.03 -13.39 2.56
CA ILE A 222 -8.01 -12.59 1.84
C ILE A 222 -6.79 -13.45 1.50
N ILE A 223 -6.41 -14.37 2.38
CA ILE A 223 -5.27 -15.28 2.15
C ILE A 223 -5.57 -16.24 0.99
N GLU A 224 -6.78 -16.80 0.91
CA GLU A 224 -7.20 -17.66 -0.21
C GLU A 224 -7.26 -16.88 -1.54
N LYS A 225 -7.89 -15.69 -1.53
CA LYS A 225 -7.92 -14.79 -2.70
C LYS A 225 -6.52 -14.44 -3.18
N ALA A 226 -5.60 -14.13 -2.26
CA ALA A 226 -4.21 -13.85 -2.60
C ALA A 226 -3.45 -15.07 -3.12
N ALA A 227 -3.70 -16.27 -2.58
CA ALA A 227 -3.12 -17.51 -3.07
C ALA A 227 -3.56 -17.80 -4.51
N LEU A 228 -4.87 -17.67 -4.79
CA LEU A 228 -5.45 -17.82 -6.13
C LEU A 228 -4.87 -16.78 -7.11
N LEU A 229 -4.90 -15.50 -6.74
CA LEU A 229 -4.37 -14.40 -7.56
C LEU A 229 -2.89 -14.59 -7.87
N GLY A 230 -2.08 -14.91 -6.86
CA GLY A 230 -0.64 -15.15 -7.03
C GLY A 230 -0.34 -16.34 -7.95
N GLY A 231 -1.18 -17.37 -7.93
CA GLY A 231 -1.13 -18.47 -8.88
C GLY A 231 -1.46 -18.03 -10.31
N GLN A 232 -2.60 -17.35 -10.49
CA GLN A 232 -3.03 -16.86 -11.80
C GLN A 232 -2.04 -15.88 -12.43
N LEU A 233 -1.45 -14.99 -11.62
CA LEU A 233 -0.43 -14.05 -12.05
C LEU A 233 0.83 -14.81 -12.51
N ARG A 234 1.35 -15.75 -11.70
CA ARG A 234 2.54 -16.54 -12.07
C ARG A 234 2.33 -17.37 -13.34
N MET A 235 1.14 -17.95 -13.52
CA MET A 235 0.79 -18.69 -14.73
C MET A 235 0.60 -17.80 -15.97
N ALA A 236 0.51 -16.48 -15.80
CA ALA A 236 0.39 -15.51 -16.90
C ALA A 236 1.72 -14.85 -17.27
N MET A 237 2.78 -15.05 -16.46
CA MET A 237 4.08 -14.40 -16.64
C MET A 237 5.10 -15.38 -17.22
N ASP A 238 5.79 -14.94 -18.28
CA ASP A 238 6.79 -15.76 -18.97
C ASP A 238 8.17 -15.68 -18.31
N ASN A 239 8.42 -14.63 -17.51
CA ASN A 239 9.67 -14.42 -16.77
C ASN A 239 9.45 -13.50 -15.56
N GLU A 240 10.46 -13.43 -14.66
CA GLU A 240 10.41 -12.60 -13.45
C GLU A 240 10.43 -11.09 -13.75
N GLU A 241 11.12 -10.67 -14.82
CA GLU A 241 11.25 -9.25 -15.19
C GLU A 241 9.87 -8.63 -15.51
N ARG A 242 9.07 -9.32 -16.33
CA ARG A 242 7.70 -8.93 -16.68
C ARG A 242 6.78 -8.97 -15.45
N LEU A 243 6.94 -9.96 -14.57
CA LEU A 243 6.19 -10.04 -13.32
C LEU A 243 6.42 -8.80 -12.46
N TRP A 244 7.67 -8.41 -12.24
CA TRP A 244 8.01 -7.25 -11.43
C TRP A 244 7.61 -5.94 -12.10
N GLN A 245 7.71 -5.84 -13.42
CA GLN A 245 7.19 -4.69 -14.16
C GLN A 245 5.68 -4.51 -13.94
N VAL A 246 4.89 -5.57 -14.11
CA VAL A 246 3.43 -5.53 -13.88
C VAL A 246 3.11 -5.08 -12.46
N LEU A 247 3.80 -5.64 -11.45
CA LEU A 247 3.56 -5.28 -10.05
C LEU A 247 3.97 -3.82 -9.76
N ALA A 248 5.08 -3.34 -10.31
CA ALA A 248 5.54 -1.97 -10.12
C ALA A 248 4.56 -0.96 -10.73
N GLU A 249 4.14 -1.18 -11.98
CA GLU A 249 3.15 -0.35 -12.67
C GLU A 249 1.80 -0.38 -11.93
N PHE A 250 1.37 -1.57 -11.48
CA PHE A 250 0.11 -1.74 -10.75
C PHE A 250 0.11 -0.94 -9.46
N TRP A 251 1.15 -1.06 -8.63
CA TRP A 251 1.21 -0.34 -7.35
C TRP A 251 1.36 1.17 -7.54
N ALA A 252 2.09 1.62 -8.57
CA ALA A 252 2.23 3.03 -8.88
C ALA A 252 0.91 3.65 -9.36
N GLU A 253 0.13 2.93 -10.19
CA GLU A 253 -1.23 3.32 -10.55
C GLU A 253 -2.17 3.31 -9.34
N PHE A 254 -2.14 2.23 -8.54
CA PHE A 254 -3.10 2.03 -7.48
C PHE A 254 -2.90 3.02 -6.32
N ILE A 255 -1.67 3.33 -5.94
CA ILE A 255 -1.41 4.33 -4.87
C ILE A 255 -1.89 5.73 -5.27
N LEU A 256 -1.80 6.10 -6.55
CA LEU A 256 -2.38 7.36 -7.03
C LEU A 256 -3.90 7.33 -6.94
N PHE A 257 -4.53 6.21 -7.28
CA PHE A 257 -5.97 6.03 -7.15
C PHE A 257 -6.46 6.12 -5.70
N LEU A 258 -5.63 5.71 -4.73
CA LEU A 258 -5.92 5.85 -3.30
C LEU A 258 -5.80 7.30 -2.80
N ALA A 259 -5.05 8.15 -3.49
CA ALA A 259 -4.64 9.47 -3.00
C ALA A 259 -5.74 10.54 -2.90
N PRO A 260 -6.75 10.65 -3.80
CA PRO A 260 -7.85 11.58 -3.60
C PRO A 260 -8.53 11.32 -2.26
N SER A 261 -8.81 12.34 -1.47
CA SER A 261 -9.38 12.17 -0.13
C SER A 261 -10.32 13.33 0.17
N ASP A 262 -11.48 13.00 0.74
CA ASP A 262 -12.45 13.92 1.32
C ASP A 262 -12.11 14.28 2.77
N ASN A 263 -11.31 13.45 3.44
CA ASN A 263 -10.75 13.73 4.75
C ASN A 263 -9.51 14.64 4.59
N VAL A 264 -9.74 15.94 4.46
CA VAL A 264 -8.65 16.93 4.37
C VAL A 264 -7.94 17.08 5.72
N ASP A 265 -8.66 16.90 6.83
CA ASP A 265 -8.17 17.11 8.19
C ASP A 265 -7.00 16.17 8.52
N ILE A 266 -7.07 14.88 8.15
CA ILE A 266 -5.95 13.94 8.35
C ILE A 266 -4.69 14.36 7.58
N HIS A 267 -4.85 14.90 6.37
CA HIS A 267 -3.71 15.37 5.58
C HIS A 267 -3.10 16.64 6.20
N VAL A 268 -3.92 17.54 6.75
CA VAL A 268 -3.46 18.74 7.47
C VAL A 268 -2.74 18.36 8.77
N GLU A 269 -3.30 17.44 9.56
CA GLU A 269 -2.67 16.92 10.78
C GLU A 269 -1.29 16.33 10.47
N MET A 270 -1.21 15.52 9.42
CA MET A 270 0.02 14.82 9.08
C MET A 270 1.05 15.75 8.44
N LEU A 271 0.66 16.84 7.77
CA LEU A 271 1.58 17.93 7.41
C LEU A 271 2.18 18.60 8.67
N GLY A 272 1.40 18.76 9.73
CA GLY A 272 1.88 19.28 11.01
C GLY A 272 2.83 18.32 11.75
N ALA A 273 2.67 17.01 11.53
CA ALA A 273 3.45 15.94 12.17
C ALA A 273 4.72 15.52 11.40
N GLY A 274 5.11 16.24 10.35
CA GLY A 274 6.31 15.93 9.56
C GLY A 274 6.03 15.23 8.23
N GLY A 275 4.80 15.29 7.71
CA GLY A 275 4.38 14.80 6.39
C GLY A 275 4.30 13.27 6.26
N GLU A 276 3.29 12.78 5.55
CA GLU A 276 3.27 11.40 5.03
C GLU A 276 3.34 11.43 3.51
N TYR A 277 3.89 10.38 2.91
CA TYR A 277 3.99 10.29 1.44
C TYR A 277 2.61 10.38 0.77
N MET A 278 1.58 9.80 1.38
CA MET A 278 0.21 9.87 0.86
C MET A 278 -0.31 11.31 0.85
N THR A 279 0.09 12.16 1.80
CA THR A 279 -0.28 13.58 1.79
C THR A 279 0.36 14.33 0.63
N HIS A 280 1.60 14.01 0.25
CA HIS A 280 2.22 14.57 -0.94
C HIS A 280 1.52 14.10 -2.23
N LEU A 281 1.08 12.84 -2.30
CA LEU A 281 0.31 12.32 -3.43
C LEU A 281 -1.08 12.97 -3.51
N TRP A 282 -1.77 13.12 -2.39
CA TRP A 282 -3.03 13.84 -2.29
C TRP A 282 -2.89 15.27 -2.82
N ALA A 283 -1.88 16.01 -2.34
CA ALA A 283 -1.60 17.36 -2.81
C ALA A 283 -1.29 17.40 -4.33
N LEU A 284 -0.54 16.43 -4.85
CA LEU A 284 -0.25 16.32 -6.29
C LEU A 284 -1.53 16.14 -7.11
N VAL A 285 -2.39 15.18 -6.76
CA VAL A 285 -3.62 14.89 -7.52
C VAL A 285 -4.66 16.01 -7.36
N TYR A 286 -4.73 16.62 -6.17
CA TYR A 286 -5.59 17.77 -5.88
C TYR A 286 -5.22 18.97 -6.76
N ASN A 287 -3.93 19.33 -6.83
CA ASN A 287 -3.45 20.43 -7.68
C ASN A 287 -3.63 20.16 -9.18
N ALA A 288 -3.75 18.89 -9.58
CA ALA A 288 -4.07 18.49 -10.94
C ALA A 288 -5.58 18.48 -11.25
N GLY A 289 -6.42 18.88 -10.28
CA GLY A 289 -7.88 18.92 -10.43
C GLY A 289 -8.57 17.57 -10.25
N ILE A 290 -7.88 16.55 -9.72
CA ILE A 290 -8.43 15.21 -9.46
C ILE A 290 -8.89 15.17 -7.99
N LEU A 291 -10.12 15.65 -7.76
CA LEU A 291 -10.67 15.82 -6.41
C LEU A 291 -11.33 14.56 -5.87
N THR A 292 -11.87 13.73 -6.76
CA THR A 292 -12.60 12.51 -6.40
C THR A 292 -12.08 11.32 -7.21
N ARG A 293 -12.27 10.13 -6.66
CA ARG A 293 -12.11 8.89 -7.43
C ARG A 293 -13.25 8.82 -8.46
N PRO A 294 -13.01 8.36 -9.69
CA PRO A 294 -14.09 8.11 -10.63
C PRO A 294 -15.06 7.08 -10.02
N ASP A 295 -16.36 7.39 -10.07
CA ASP A 295 -17.40 6.52 -9.52
C ASP A 295 -17.25 5.10 -10.08
N GLY A 296 -17.10 4.11 -9.20
CA GLY A 296 -16.99 2.70 -9.56
C GLY A 296 -18.29 2.10 -10.11
N GLY A 297 -19.20 2.91 -10.65
CA GLY A 297 -20.55 2.54 -11.05
C GLY A 297 -20.77 2.59 -12.56
N ALA A 298 -20.99 1.40 -13.14
CA ALA A 298 -21.71 1.12 -14.38
C ALA A 298 -21.12 1.61 -15.73
N SER A 299 -20.21 0.81 -16.27
CA SER A 299 -20.37 0.35 -17.66
C SER A 299 -19.98 -1.13 -17.76
N VAL A 300 -20.98 -1.98 -17.51
CA VAL A 300 -21.03 -3.34 -18.05
C VAL A 300 -21.28 -3.24 -19.54
#